data_AF-A0A8J3PIP5-F1
#
_entry.id   AF-A0A8J3PIP5-F1
#
_cell.length_a   1.000
_cell.length_b   1.000
_cell.length_c   1.000
_cell.angle_alpha   90.00
_cell.angle_beta   90.00
_cell.angle_gamma   90.00
#
_symmetry.space_group_name_H-M   'P 1'
#
loop_
_entity.id
_entity.type
_entity.pdbx_description
1 polymer ?
#
loop_
_entity_poly.entity_id
_entity_poly.type
_entity_poly.pdbx_seq_one_letter_code
_entity_poly.pdbx_strand_id
1 'polypeptide(L)'
;MFAPQRWPIGWPVRRLNRLRVHIELSCEHGEPFMRPRPYVRCPGCELVGPAEDLEYELSDQGTVDWRSPVHWQCAECGYVDTISADQVLADDTEHTCVDCGTLTPCPAAAARVECVRCGLIGLGPATADPEIAGQLRAIEALHAIELRVQQALREQHGPAGEPHPA
;
A
#
# COMPACT_ATOMS: atom_id res chain seq x y z
N MET A 1 -29.58 -6.96 14.96
CA MET A 1 -28.44 -7.63 15.63
C MET A 1 -27.65 -8.36 14.56
N PHE A 2 -26.58 -7.77 14.04
CA PHE A 2 -25.71 -8.41 13.04
C PHE A 2 -24.51 -9.03 13.76
N ALA A 3 -24.30 -10.32 13.53
CA ALA A 3 -23.20 -11.07 14.12
C ALA A 3 -21.86 -10.67 13.46
N PRO A 4 -20.77 -10.52 14.24
CA PRO A 4 -19.45 -10.29 13.68
C PRO A 4 -18.96 -11.57 12.99
N GLN A 5 -18.77 -11.53 11.68
CA GLN A 5 -18.11 -12.61 10.96
C GLN A 5 -16.65 -12.68 11.44
N ARG A 6 -16.31 -13.77 12.14
CA ARG A 6 -14.93 -14.14 12.49
C ARG A 6 -14.26 -14.69 11.24
N TRP A 7 -13.33 -13.92 10.67
CA TRP A 7 -12.51 -14.34 9.54
C TRP A 7 -11.37 -15.28 10.01
N PRO A 8 -10.97 -16.27 9.20
CA PRO A 8 -9.93 -17.22 9.57
C PRO A 8 -8.56 -16.52 9.66
N ILE A 9 -7.92 -16.78 10.79
CA ILE A 9 -6.61 -16.28 11.22
C ILE A 9 -5.55 -16.86 10.27
N GLY A 10 -4.83 -15.99 9.54
CA GLY A 10 -3.71 -16.42 8.68
C GLY A 10 -3.32 -15.48 7.55
N TRP A 11 -3.94 -14.31 7.41
CA TRP A 11 -3.64 -13.40 6.30
C TRP A 11 -2.41 -12.53 6.61
N PRO A 12 -1.40 -12.48 5.73
CA PRO A 12 -0.17 -11.75 6.01
C PRO A 12 -0.44 -10.24 5.92
N VAL A 13 -0.35 -9.57 7.06
CA VAL A 13 -0.19 -8.12 7.16
C VAL A 13 1.14 -7.77 6.50
N ARG A 14 1.12 -7.15 5.32
CA ARG A 14 2.35 -6.67 4.67
C ARG A 14 2.80 -5.38 5.36
N ARG A 15 4.04 -5.36 5.86
CA ARG A 15 4.78 -4.10 6.02
C ARG A 15 5.40 -3.77 4.67
N LEU A 16 4.90 -2.74 3.99
CA LEU A 16 5.59 -2.22 2.82
C LEU A 16 6.92 -1.58 3.24
N ASN A 17 7.96 -1.84 2.47
CA ASN A 17 9.30 -1.30 2.71
C ASN A 17 9.29 0.22 2.52
N ARG A 18 9.39 0.93 3.65
CA ARG A 18 10.06 2.23 3.86
C ARG A 18 10.37 3.04 2.58
N LEU A 19 9.43 3.92 2.21
CA LEU A 19 9.67 5.02 1.27
C LEU A 19 10.87 5.87 1.69
N ARG A 20 11.78 6.10 0.74
CA ARG A 20 12.93 6.99 0.86
C ARG A 20 12.58 8.33 0.24
N VAL A 21 11.74 9.11 0.91
CA VAL A 21 11.60 10.53 0.55
C VAL A 21 12.87 11.23 1.05
N HIS A 22 13.65 11.78 0.12
CA HIS A 22 14.76 12.69 0.44
C HIS A 22 14.15 13.99 1.00
N ILE A 23 13.82 13.95 2.29
CA ILE A 23 13.42 15.12 3.05
C ILE A 23 14.57 15.42 4.01
N GLU A 24 15.41 16.41 3.70
CA GLU A 24 16.17 17.12 4.73
C GLU A 24 15.18 18.04 5.48
N LEU A 25 14.39 17.48 6.42
CA LEU A 25 13.59 18.28 7.35
C LEU A 25 13.91 17.83 8.77
N SER A 26 14.81 18.62 9.36
CA SER A 26 14.92 18.77 10.80
C SER A 26 13.60 19.32 11.35
N CYS A 27 12.85 18.53 12.11
CA CYS A 27 11.68 19.00 12.84
C CYS A 27 11.76 18.54 14.30
N GLU A 28 11.92 19.50 15.20
CA GLU A 28 12.12 19.33 16.65
C GLU A 28 10.80 19.30 17.45
N HIS A 29 9.66 19.01 16.82
CA HIS A 29 8.35 18.96 17.50
C HIS A 29 7.58 17.69 17.14
N GLY A 30 7.42 16.82 18.14
CA GLY A 30 6.89 15.47 18.04
C GLY A 30 5.37 15.38 17.89
N GLU A 31 4.83 15.81 16.75
CA GLU A 31 3.57 15.27 16.23
C GLU A 31 3.86 14.48 14.95
N PRO A 32 3.41 13.22 14.84
CA PRO A 32 3.64 12.43 13.64
C PRO A 32 2.90 13.09 12.48
N PHE A 33 3.65 13.77 11.61
CA PHE A 33 3.13 14.32 10.36
C PHE A 33 2.63 13.15 9.50
N MET A 34 1.34 12.84 9.62
CA MET A 34 0.67 11.85 8.79
C MET A 34 0.69 12.38 7.36
N ARG A 35 1.58 11.80 6.56
CA ARG A 35 1.65 12.12 5.14
C ARG A 35 0.34 11.70 4.50
N PRO A 36 -0.38 12.58 3.80
CA PRO A 36 -1.59 12.20 3.10
C PRO A 36 -1.26 11.08 2.11
N ARG A 37 -1.96 9.95 2.23
CA ARG A 37 -1.88 8.83 1.29
C ARG A 37 -3.20 8.75 0.54
N PRO A 38 -3.33 9.48 -0.58
CA PRO A 38 -4.57 9.54 -1.33
C PRO A 38 -4.95 8.15 -1.85
N TYR A 39 -6.25 7.90 -1.88
CA TYR A 39 -6.81 6.72 -2.53
C TYR A 39 -7.07 7.02 -4.00
N VAL A 40 -6.55 6.15 -4.86
CA VAL A 40 -6.74 6.25 -6.31
C VAL A 40 -7.15 4.88 -6.86
N ARG A 41 -7.95 4.88 -7.93
CA ARG A 41 -8.24 3.67 -8.70
C ARG A 41 -7.08 3.40 -9.66
N CYS A 42 -6.45 2.24 -9.51
CA CYS A 42 -5.34 1.85 -10.37
C CYS A 42 -5.83 1.53 -11.80
N PRO A 43 -5.28 2.14 -12.86
CA PRO A 43 -5.60 1.75 -14.24
C PRO A 43 -5.16 0.32 -14.61
N GLY A 44 -4.10 -0.19 -13.98
CA GLY A 44 -3.57 -1.53 -14.22
C GLY A 44 -4.41 -2.69 -13.65
N CYS A 45 -4.83 -2.61 -12.38
CA CYS A 45 -5.59 -3.69 -11.71
C CYS A 45 -7.01 -3.30 -11.29
N GLU A 46 -7.45 -2.07 -11.58
CA GLU A 46 -8.78 -1.50 -11.27
C GLU A 46 -9.15 -1.41 -9.78
N LEU A 47 -8.27 -1.88 -8.89
CA LEU A 47 -8.44 -1.80 -7.45
C LEU A 47 -8.21 -0.38 -6.93
N VAL A 48 -8.95 -0.01 -5.90
CA VAL A 48 -8.74 1.23 -5.12
C VAL A 48 -7.94 0.91 -3.88
N GLY A 49 -6.87 1.66 -3.64
CA GLY A 49 -6.03 1.47 -2.47
C GLY A 49 -5.06 2.62 -2.26
N PRO A 50 -4.31 2.57 -1.15
CA PRO A 50 -3.21 3.50 -0.94
C PRO A 50 -2.07 3.22 -1.93
N ALA A 51 -1.24 4.24 -2.15
CA ALA A 51 0.00 4.10 -2.90
C ALA A 51 1.00 3.21 -2.16
N GLU A 52 1.76 2.38 -2.89
CA GLU A 52 2.98 1.78 -2.34
C GLU A 52 4.07 2.83 -2.23
N ASP A 53 4.27 3.58 -3.30
CA ASP A 53 5.18 4.71 -3.38
C ASP A 53 4.44 5.97 -3.85
N LEU A 54 4.82 7.11 -3.29
CA LEU A 54 4.20 8.40 -3.57
C LEU A 54 5.24 9.52 -3.48
N GLU A 55 5.53 10.14 -4.61
CA GLU A 55 6.45 11.27 -4.71
C GLU A 55 5.66 12.53 -5.07
N TYR A 56 5.82 13.56 -4.26
CA TYR A 56 5.12 14.83 -4.41
C TYR A 56 5.89 15.97 -3.73
N GLU A 57 5.57 17.18 -4.14
CA GLU A 57 6.01 18.40 -3.47
C GLU A 57 4.97 18.85 -2.43
N LEU A 58 5.44 19.49 -1.36
CA LEU A 58 4.56 20.10 -0.36
C LEU A 58 4.29 21.56 -0.76
N SER A 59 3.05 21.99 -0.59
CA SER A 59 2.65 23.39 -0.67
C SER A 59 3.17 24.17 0.55
N ASP A 60 3.08 25.50 0.50
CA ASP A 60 3.37 26.39 1.64
C ASP A 60 2.52 26.08 2.90
N GLN A 61 1.43 25.31 2.74
CA GLN A 61 0.54 24.89 3.83
C GLN A 61 0.89 23.49 4.38
N GLY A 62 1.93 22.84 3.87
CA GLY A 62 2.31 21.48 4.27
C GLY A 62 1.37 20.39 3.73
N THR A 63 0.58 20.69 2.71
CA THR A 63 -0.27 19.70 2.01
C THR A 63 0.36 19.33 0.67
N VAL A 64 -0.17 18.31 -0.02
CA VAL A 64 0.28 17.97 -1.39
C VAL A 64 0.08 19.19 -2.31
N ASP A 65 1.14 19.62 -3.00
CA ASP A 65 1.04 20.60 -4.07
C ASP A 65 0.59 19.92 -5.37
N TRP A 66 -0.71 19.98 -5.61
CA TRP A 66 -1.35 19.44 -6.83
C TRP A 66 -1.02 20.21 -8.10
N ARG A 67 -0.27 21.33 -8.03
CA ARG A 67 0.24 22.02 -9.22
C ARG A 67 1.46 21.33 -9.81
N SER A 68 2.16 20.53 -9.01
CA SER A 68 3.29 19.71 -9.43
C SER A 68 2.82 18.28 -9.72
N PRO A 69 3.51 17.55 -10.63
CA PRO A 69 3.23 16.14 -10.86
C PRO A 69 3.35 15.32 -9.57
N VAL A 70 2.35 14.50 -9.28
CA VAL A 70 2.38 13.53 -8.17
C VAL A 70 2.59 12.15 -8.77
N HIS A 71 3.77 11.57 -8.54
CA HIS A 71 4.07 10.21 -8.97
C HIS A 71 3.53 9.21 -7.96
N TRP A 72 2.84 8.20 -8.46
CA TRP A 72 2.15 7.20 -7.67
C TRP A 72 2.46 5.81 -8.20
N GLN A 73 2.68 4.86 -7.29
CA GLN A 73 2.82 3.44 -7.59
C GLN A 73 1.72 2.62 -6.90
N CYS A 74 1.05 1.75 -7.67
CA CYS A 74 0.06 0.83 -7.15
C CYS A 74 0.69 -0.26 -6.26
N ALA A 75 0.21 -0.39 -5.02
CA ALA A 75 0.68 -1.43 -4.10
C ALA A 75 0.30 -2.87 -4.46
N GLU A 76 -0.67 -3.04 -5.36
CA GLU A 76 -1.17 -4.37 -5.74
C GLU A 76 -0.51 -4.90 -7.02
N CYS A 77 -0.20 -4.05 -8.00
CA CYS A 77 0.37 -4.49 -9.27
C CYS A 77 1.66 -3.77 -9.69
N GLY A 78 2.14 -2.82 -8.90
CA GLY A 78 3.36 -2.05 -9.19
C GLY A 78 3.23 -1.05 -10.35
N TYR A 79 2.04 -0.90 -10.95
CA TYR A 79 1.79 0.09 -12.01
C TYR A 79 2.15 1.50 -11.51
N VAL A 80 2.92 2.23 -12.32
CA VAL A 80 3.40 3.57 -12.00
C VAL A 80 2.73 4.58 -12.93
N ASP A 81 2.23 5.67 -12.36
CA ASP A 81 1.59 6.74 -13.11
C ASP A 81 1.78 8.10 -12.42
N THR A 82 1.34 9.17 -13.09
CA THR A 82 1.15 10.48 -12.48
C THR A 82 -0.33 10.70 -12.20
N ILE A 83 -0.64 11.16 -11.00
CA ILE A 83 -2.03 11.45 -10.58
C ILE A 83 -2.23 12.94 -10.35
N SER A 84 -3.48 13.36 -10.51
CA SER A 84 -3.97 14.71 -10.26
C SER A 84 -5.06 14.71 -9.20
N ALA A 85 -5.40 15.89 -8.67
CA ALA A 85 -6.32 16.02 -7.54
C ALA A 85 -7.72 15.43 -7.81
N ASP A 86 -8.20 15.48 -9.06
CA ASP A 86 -9.51 14.94 -9.45
C ASP A 86 -9.55 13.41 -9.51
N GLN A 87 -8.40 12.75 -9.55
CA GLN A 87 -8.29 11.28 -9.50
C GLN A 87 -8.28 10.74 -8.07
N VAL A 88 -8.12 11.62 -7.07
CA VAL A 88 -8.18 11.24 -5.65
C VAL A 88 -9.64 11.06 -5.23
N LEU A 89 -9.93 9.88 -4.69
CA LEU A 89 -11.25 9.55 -4.20
C LEU A 89 -11.49 10.16 -2.82
N ALA A 90 -12.74 10.57 -2.58
CA ALA A 90 -13.16 11.09 -1.28
C ALA A 90 -13.28 9.97 -0.24
N ASP A 91 -12.97 10.31 1.01
CA ASP A 91 -13.22 9.45 2.16
C ASP A 91 -14.71 9.52 2.54
N ASP A 92 -15.51 8.62 1.98
CA ASP A 92 -16.97 8.55 2.17
C ASP A 92 -17.41 7.42 3.11
N THR A 93 -16.47 6.68 3.68
CA THR A 93 -16.71 5.66 4.70
C THR A 93 -15.57 5.59 5.72
N GLU A 94 -15.69 4.65 6.67
CA GLU A 94 -14.67 4.36 7.67
C GLU A 94 -14.38 2.86 7.73
N HIS A 95 -13.13 2.52 8.04
CA HIS A 95 -12.69 1.15 8.28
C HIS A 95 -12.02 1.01 9.64
N THR A 96 -12.43 0.00 10.40
CA THR A 96 -11.83 -0.33 11.69
C THR A 96 -10.60 -1.20 11.51
N CYS A 97 -9.43 -0.69 11.91
CA CYS A 97 -8.19 -1.47 11.90
C CYS A 97 -8.31 -2.73 12.77
N VAL A 98 -7.99 -3.89 12.20
CA VAL A 98 -8.05 -5.18 12.89
C VAL A 98 -7.02 -5.36 14.00
N ASP A 99 -5.92 -4.60 13.96
CA ASP A 99 -4.82 -4.69 14.92
C ASP A 99 -5.02 -3.77 16.12
N CYS A 100 -5.25 -2.47 15.87
CA CYS A 100 -5.31 -1.46 16.93
C CYS A 100 -6.72 -0.90 17.20
N GLY A 101 -7.74 -1.34 16.45
CA GLY A 101 -9.14 -0.91 16.61
C GLY A 101 -9.44 0.53 16.17
N THR A 102 -8.47 1.25 15.60
CA THR A 102 -8.64 2.65 15.18
C THR A 102 -9.52 2.73 13.93
N LEU A 103 -10.47 3.66 13.92
CA LEU A 103 -11.26 4.01 12.74
C LEU A 103 -10.41 4.85 11.79
N THR A 104 -10.38 4.44 10.54
CA THR A 104 -9.66 5.11 9.45
C THR A 104 -10.66 5.56 8.39
N PRO A 105 -10.77 6.87 8.11
CA PRO A 105 -11.50 7.37 6.96
C PRO A 105 -10.92 6.78 5.67
N CYS A 106 -11.79 6.33 4.78
CA CYS A 106 -11.39 5.80 3.47
C CYS A 106 -12.59 5.80 2.50
N PRO A 107 -12.36 5.58 1.20
CA PRO A 107 -13.45 5.38 0.25
C PRO A 107 -14.14 4.02 0.43
N ALA A 108 -15.44 3.94 0.19
CA ALA A 108 -16.22 2.70 0.23
C ALA A 108 -15.71 1.67 -0.79
N ALA A 109 -15.14 2.15 -1.90
CA ALA A 109 -14.54 1.34 -2.93
C ALA A 109 -13.13 0.82 -2.58
N ALA A 110 -12.54 1.21 -1.44
CA ALA A 110 -11.19 0.80 -1.07
C ALA A 110 -11.09 -0.72 -0.86
N ALA A 111 -10.25 -1.37 -1.66
CA ALA A 111 -9.89 -2.78 -1.57
C ALA A 111 -8.81 -3.01 -0.49
N ARG A 112 -7.97 -2.00 -0.24
CA ARG A 112 -7.02 -1.95 0.88
C ARG A 112 -7.19 -0.66 1.67
N VAL A 113 -6.90 -0.70 2.96
CA VAL A 113 -6.87 0.49 3.82
C VAL A 113 -5.60 0.48 4.65
N GLU A 114 -4.90 1.61 4.69
CA GLU A 114 -3.80 1.84 5.61
C GLU A 114 -4.31 2.48 6.90
N CYS A 115 -4.03 1.88 8.05
CA CYS A 115 -4.46 2.44 9.31
C CYS A 115 -3.71 3.74 9.65
N VAL A 116 -4.46 4.81 9.90
CA VAL A 116 -3.93 6.14 10.30
C VAL A 116 -3.08 6.12 11.58
N ARG A 117 -3.24 5.11 12.45
CA ARG A 117 -2.50 5.03 13.72
C ARG A 117 -1.27 4.14 13.65
N CYS A 118 -1.40 2.93 13.13
CA CYS A 118 -0.29 1.95 13.14
C CYS A 118 0.38 1.77 11.76
N GLY A 119 -0.14 2.39 10.70
CA GLY A 119 0.40 2.28 9.33
C GLY A 119 0.26 0.89 8.71
N LEU A 120 -0.49 -0.03 9.35
CA LEU A 120 -0.71 -1.36 8.81
C LEU A 120 -1.72 -1.31 7.68
N ILE A 121 -1.41 -1.98 6.57
CA ILE A 121 -2.30 -2.10 5.42
C ILE A 121 -3.11 -3.39 5.55
N GLY A 122 -4.42 -3.25 5.61
CA GLY A 122 -5.40 -4.34 5.69
C GLY A 122 -6.36 -4.35 4.51
N LEU A 123 -7.26 -5.34 4.50
CA LEU A 123 -8.37 -5.39 3.54
C LEU A 123 -9.36 -4.26 3.83
N GLY A 124 -9.78 -3.57 2.78
CA GLY A 124 -10.73 -2.48 2.88
C GLY A 124 -12.20 -2.90 2.72
N PRO A 125 -13.13 -1.94 2.86
CA PRO A 125 -14.57 -2.18 2.79
C PRO A 125 -15.04 -2.89 1.52
N ALA A 126 -14.40 -2.63 0.37
CA ALA A 126 -14.80 -3.21 -0.91
C ALA A 126 -14.60 -4.73 -0.97
N THR A 127 -13.83 -5.31 -0.04
CA THR A 127 -13.64 -6.77 0.03
C THR A 127 -14.87 -7.54 0.53
N ALA A 128 -15.94 -6.83 0.93
CA ALA A 128 -17.27 -7.42 1.07
C ALA A 128 -17.80 -7.96 -0.28
N ASP A 129 -17.33 -7.42 -1.41
CA ASP A 129 -17.58 -7.97 -2.74
C ASP A 129 -16.67 -9.21 -2.99
N PRO A 130 -17.24 -10.40 -3.27
CA PRO A 130 -16.46 -11.60 -3.52
C PRO A 130 -15.57 -11.51 -4.77
N GLU A 131 -15.91 -10.68 -5.76
CA GLU A 131 -15.10 -10.47 -6.96
C GLU A 131 -13.79 -9.75 -6.60
N ILE A 132 -13.90 -8.62 -5.89
CA ILE A 132 -12.74 -7.85 -5.41
C ILE A 132 -11.89 -8.70 -4.47
N ALA A 133 -12.53 -9.44 -3.55
CA ALA A 133 -11.82 -10.37 -2.68
C ALA A 133 -11.12 -11.49 -3.47
N GLY A 134 -11.72 -11.95 -4.58
CA GLY A 134 -11.14 -12.94 -5.49
C GLY A 134 -9.93 -12.40 -6.24
N GLN A 135 -10.01 -11.19 -6.77
CA GLN A 135 -8.92 -10.50 -7.45
C GLN A 135 -7.70 -10.32 -6.54
N LEU A 136 -7.90 -9.84 -5.30
CA LEU A 136 -6.81 -9.70 -4.32
C LEU A 136 -6.13 -11.04 -4.02
N ARG A 137 -6.91 -12.12 -3.83
CA ARG A 137 -6.33 -13.46 -3.62
C ARG A 137 -5.51 -13.94 -4.81
N ALA A 138 -5.97 -13.66 -6.04
CA ALA A 138 -5.25 -14.03 -7.25
C ALA A 138 -3.91 -13.27 -7.36
N ILE A 139 -3.92 -11.97 -7.09
CA ILE A 139 -2.72 -11.12 -7.05
C ILE A 139 -1.73 -11.62 -5.99
N GLU A 140 -2.21 -11.90 -4.77
CA GLU A 140 -1.37 -12.43 -3.70
C GLU A 140 -0.73 -13.78 -4.06
N ALA A 141 -1.50 -14.67 -4.71
CA ALA A 141 -1.01 -15.96 -5.17
C ALA A 141 0.07 -15.83 -6.25
N LEU A 142 -0.09 -14.89 -7.18
CA LEU A 142 0.90 -14.59 -8.22
C LEU A 142 2.20 -14.06 -7.59
N HIS A 143 2.11 -13.10 -6.67
CA HIS A 143 3.29 -12.60 -5.94
C HIS A 143 4.02 -13.71 -5.17
N ALA A 144 3.28 -14.64 -4.55
CA ALA A 144 3.89 -15.77 -3.86
C ALA A 144 4.60 -16.76 -4.80
N ILE A 145 4.15 -16.89 -6.05
CA ILE A 145 4.85 -17.66 -7.08
C ILE A 145 6.12 -16.93 -7.51
N GLU A 146 6.03 -15.63 -7.79
CA GLU A 146 7.16 -14.82 -8.23
C GLU A 146 8.30 -14.83 -7.20
N LEU A 147 8.00 -14.62 -5.92
CA LEU A 147 9.01 -14.65 -4.86
C LEU A 147 9.74 -16.00 -4.79
N ARG A 148 9.02 -17.12 -4.97
CA ARG A 148 9.63 -18.46 -5.01
C ARG A 148 10.54 -18.63 -6.21
N VAL A 149 10.14 -18.15 -7.39
CA VAL A 149 10.97 -18.18 -8.61
C VAL A 149 12.23 -17.33 -8.41
N GLN A 150 12.10 -16.11 -7.90
CA GLN A 150 13.24 -15.24 -7.63
C GLN A 150 14.21 -15.85 -6.61
N GLN A 151 13.70 -16.48 -5.56
CA GLN A 151 14.53 -17.16 -4.56
C GLN A 151 15.31 -18.33 -5.19
N ALA A 152 14.63 -19.19 -5.96
CA ALA A 152 15.28 -20.32 -6.64
C ALA A 152 16.37 -19.83 -7.62
N LEU A 153 16.11 -18.73 -8.35
CA LEU A 153 17.11 -18.14 -9.23
C LEU A 153 18.33 -17.61 -8.45
N ARG A 154 18.13 -16.95 -7.30
CA ARG A 154 19.27 -16.47 -6.47
C ARG A 154 20.11 -17.64 -5.94
N GLU A 155 19.48 -18.73 -5.53
CA GLU A 155 20.16 -19.93 -5.04
C GLU A 155 20.99 -20.61 -6.15
N GLN A 156 20.50 -20.59 -7.40
CA GLN A 156 21.24 -21.10 -8.56
C GLN A 156 22.45 -20.24 -8.96
N HIS A 157 22.40 -18.93 -8.72
CA HIS A 157 23.49 -17.99 -8.99
C HIS A 157 24.43 -17.79 -7.78
N GLY A 158 24.58 -18.81 -6.92
CA GLY A 158 25.51 -18.81 -5.79
C GLY A 158 26.94 -18.39 -6.17
N PRO A 159 27.75 -17.90 -5.20
CA PRO A 159 28.92 -17.08 -5.47
C PRO A 159 29.93 -17.78 -6.38
N ALA A 160 30.18 -17.20 -7.55
CA ALA A 160 31.31 -17.56 -8.38
C ALA A 160 32.61 -17.12 -7.65
N GLY A 161 33.25 -18.04 -6.93
CA GLY A 161 34.59 -17.76 -6.39
C GLY A 161 35.01 -18.61 -5.21
N GLU A 162 35.45 -19.84 -5.47
CA GLU A 162 36.64 -20.37 -4.79
C GLU A 162 37.59 -20.90 -5.87
N PRO A 163 38.70 -20.20 -6.18
CA PRO A 163 39.75 -20.78 -7.01
C PRO A 163 40.45 -21.88 -6.20
N HIS A 164 40.43 -23.09 -6.75
CA HIS A 164 41.15 -24.24 -6.22
C HIS A 164 42.66 -23.94 -6.24
N PRO A 165 43.38 -23.96 -5.09
CA PRO A 165 44.83 -23.85 -5.12
C PRO A 165 45.43 -25.13 -5.70
N ALA A 166 46.46 -24.93 -6.53
CA ALA A 166 47.22 -25.95 -7.24
C ALA A 166 48.15 -26.76 -6.33
#